data_AF-A0A965G7P4-F1
#
_entry.id   AF-A0A965G7P4-F1
#
_cell.length_a   1.000
_cell.length_b   1.000
_cell.length_c   1.000
_cell.angle_alpha   90.00
_cell.angle_beta   90.00
_cell.angle_gamma   90.00
#
_symmetry.space_group_name_H-M   'P 1'
#
loop_
_entity.id
_entity.type
_entity.pdbx_description
1 polymer ?
#
loop_
_entity_poly.entity_id
_entity_poly.type
_entity_poly.pdbx_seq_one_letter_code
_entity_poly.pdbx_strand_id
1 'polypeptide(L)'
;MSKSSEPPILANTEWVRNCMGLNATVLPGLGTFRTGSRVRGSLEMLVALSGTILFCGALIQAVGERGDDMTLVAAFLPHLGKLCFGVILVVGSWLSGISYAKGLFRK
;
A
#
# COMPACT_ATOMS: atom_id res chain seq x y z
N MET A 1 -12.70 -23.43 -23.40
CA MET A 1 -11.67 -22.39 -23.16
C MET A 1 -11.72 -21.41 -24.30
N SER A 2 -12.30 -20.22 -24.08
CA SER A 2 -12.28 -19.16 -25.09
C SER A 2 -10.82 -18.73 -25.27
N LYS A 3 -10.24 -19.04 -26.43
CA LYS A 3 -8.91 -18.52 -26.81
C LYS A 3 -9.11 -17.03 -27.04
N SER A 4 -8.56 -16.20 -26.16
CA SER A 4 -8.45 -14.76 -26.42
C SER A 4 -7.82 -14.57 -27.80
N SER A 5 -8.43 -13.71 -28.63
CA SER A 5 -7.94 -13.36 -29.96
C SER A 5 -6.72 -12.44 -29.93
N GLU A 6 -6.27 -12.04 -28.74
CA GLU A 6 -5.11 -11.18 -28.58
C GLU A 6 -3.80 -11.98 -28.65
N PRO A 7 -2.75 -11.42 -29.27
CA PRO A 7 -1.43 -12.02 -29.22
C PRO A 7 -1.01 -12.21 -27.75
N PRO A 8 -0.36 -13.35 -27.41
CA PRO A 8 -0.11 -13.76 -26.03
C PRO A 8 0.70 -12.75 -25.20
N ILE A 9 1.45 -11.86 -25.86
CA ILE A 9 2.18 -10.76 -25.23
C ILE A 9 1.20 -9.71 -24.65
N LEU A 10 0.17 -9.33 -25.40
CA LEU A 10 -0.82 -8.34 -24.97
C LEU A 10 -1.63 -8.86 -23.77
N ALA A 11 -2.11 -10.11 -23.84
CA ALA A 11 -2.85 -10.75 -22.75
C ALA A 11 -2.04 -10.81 -21.44
N ASN A 12 -0.72 -11.04 -21.52
CA ASN A 12 0.15 -11.07 -20.34
C ASN A 12 0.37 -9.66 -19.77
N THR A 13 0.57 -8.65 -20.62
CA THR A 13 0.70 -7.26 -20.17
C THR A 13 -0.57 -6.72 -19.51
N GLU A 14 -1.76 -7.08 -20.01
CA GLU A 14 -3.03 -6.71 -19.40
C GLU A 14 -3.23 -7.39 -18.04
N TRP A 15 -2.90 -8.67 -17.94
CA TRP A 15 -2.94 -9.37 -16.67
C TRP A 15 -2.02 -8.75 -15.62
N VAL A 16 -0.77 -8.40 -15.99
CA VAL A 16 0.16 -7.70 -15.09
C VAL A 16 -0.40 -6.34 -14.70
N ARG A 17 -0.95 -5.57 -15.63
CA ARG A 17 -1.59 -4.27 -15.34
C ARG A 17 -2.75 -4.41 -14.36
N ASN A 18 -3.64 -5.38 -14.57
CA ASN A 18 -4.78 -5.63 -13.70
C ASN A 18 -4.32 -6.03 -12.29
N CYS A 19 -3.28 -6.87 -12.18
CA CYS A 19 -2.68 -7.19 -10.89
C CYS A 19 -2.13 -5.92 -10.23
N MET A 20 -1.39 -5.08 -10.95
CA MET A 20 -0.85 -3.83 -10.39
C MET A 20 -1.94 -2.81 -10.04
N GLY A 21 -3.09 -2.85 -10.71
CA GLY A 21 -4.29 -2.10 -10.30
C GLY A 21 -4.71 -2.42 -8.86
N LEU A 22 -4.59 -3.67 -8.42
CA LEU A 22 -4.90 -4.07 -7.04
C LEU A 22 -3.97 -3.44 -5.99
N ASN A 23 -2.72 -3.16 -6.35
CA ASN A 23 -1.81 -2.41 -5.47
C ASN A 23 -2.32 -0.99 -5.23
N ALA A 24 -2.96 -0.37 -6.23
CA ALA A 24 -3.46 1.00 -6.15
C ALA A 24 -4.85 1.09 -5.49
N THR A 25 -5.74 0.13 -5.74
CA THR A 25 -7.15 0.23 -5.33
C THR A 25 -7.52 -0.59 -4.12
N VAL A 26 -6.75 -1.63 -3.77
CA VAL A 26 -7.13 -2.58 -2.70
C VAL A 26 -6.13 -2.55 -1.57
N LEU A 27 -4.90 -3.00 -1.83
CA LEU A 27 -3.87 -3.15 -0.81
C LEU A 27 -2.49 -3.14 -1.46
N PRO A 28 -1.57 -2.23 -1.05
CA PRO A 28 -0.18 -2.32 -1.47
C PRO A 28 0.38 -3.75 -1.29
N GLY A 29 0.92 -4.32 -2.36
CA GLY A 29 1.52 -5.67 -2.37
C GLY A 29 0.62 -6.80 -2.86
N LEU A 30 -0.70 -6.61 -2.95
CA LEU A 30 -1.62 -7.63 -3.44
C LEU A 30 -1.39 -7.98 -4.92
N GLY A 31 -1.16 -6.96 -5.75
CA GLY A 31 -0.78 -7.12 -7.14
C GLY A 31 0.54 -7.85 -7.32
N THR A 32 1.56 -7.46 -6.55
CA THR A 32 2.89 -8.10 -6.54
C THR A 32 2.81 -9.57 -6.13
N PHE A 33 1.94 -9.89 -5.16
CA PHE A 33 1.67 -11.27 -4.75
C PHE A 33 1.03 -12.07 -5.89
N ARG A 34 0.00 -11.51 -6.53
CA ARG A 34 -0.74 -12.16 -7.62
C ARG A 34 0.08 -12.34 -8.88
N THR A 35 1.09 -11.51 -9.12
CA THR A 35 2.01 -11.69 -10.26
C THR A 35 3.04 -12.81 -10.06
N GLY A 36 3.03 -13.49 -8.90
CA GLY A 36 3.90 -14.62 -8.60
C GLY A 36 5.04 -14.31 -7.63
N SER A 37 5.30 -13.03 -7.31
CA SER A 37 6.30 -12.64 -6.31
C SER A 37 5.70 -12.66 -4.90
N ARG A 38 5.31 -13.87 -4.45
CA ARG A 38 4.53 -14.06 -3.22
C ARG A 38 5.20 -13.48 -1.98
N VAL A 39 6.49 -13.76 -1.77
CA VAL A 39 7.21 -13.28 -0.57
C VAL A 39 7.27 -11.75 -0.55
N ARG A 40 7.63 -11.13 -1.67
CA ARG A 40 7.69 -9.66 -1.78
C ARG A 40 6.31 -9.03 -1.57
N GLY A 41 5.29 -9.56 -2.24
CA GLY A 41 3.92 -9.07 -2.10
C GLY A 41 3.41 -9.19 -0.67
N SER A 42 3.71 -10.30 0.02
CA SER A 42 3.38 -10.47 1.44
C SER A 42 4.07 -9.45 2.34
N LEU A 43 5.35 -9.15 2.09
CA LEU A 43 6.08 -8.12 2.84
C LEU A 43 5.51 -6.72 2.58
N GLU A 44 5.20 -6.38 1.33
CA GLU A 44 4.54 -5.12 0.97
C GLU A 44 3.18 -4.97 1.68
N MET A 45 2.36 -6.03 1.68
CA MET A 45 1.08 -6.05 2.39
C MET A 45 1.26 -5.90 3.89
N LEU A 46 2.21 -6.63 4.49
CA LEU A 46 2.47 -6.56 5.93
C LEU A 46 2.92 -5.16 6.35
N VAL A 47 3.84 -4.55 5.60
CA VAL A 47 4.31 -3.17 5.84
C VAL A 47 3.16 -2.17 5.74
N ALA A 48 2.29 -2.31 4.72
CA ALA A 48 1.13 -1.44 4.56
C ALA A 48 0.12 -1.58 5.71
N LEU A 49 -0.17 -2.81 6.13
CA LEU A 49 -1.07 -3.09 7.25
C LEU A 49 -0.50 -2.55 8.56
N SER A 50 0.79 -2.78 8.84
CA SER A 50 1.46 -2.25 10.02
C SER A 50 1.47 -0.72 10.03
N GLY A 51 1.75 -0.08 8.88
CA GLY A 51 1.69 1.38 8.75
C GLY A 51 0.29 1.94 9.01
N THR A 52 -0.74 1.25 8.49
CA THR A 52 -2.14 1.62 8.70
C THR A 52 -2.55 1.48 10.16
N ILE A 53 -2.23 0.35 10.81
CA ILE A 53 -2.53 0.12 12.22
C ILE A 53 -1.85 1.17 13.10
N LEU A 54 -0.58 1.47 12.83
CA LEU A 54 0.18 2.46 13.58
C LEU A 54 -0.40 3.87 13.41
N PHE A 55 -0.74 4.25 12.18
CA PHE A 55 -1.38 5.54 11.89
C PHE A 55 -2.74 5.66 12.59
N CYS A 56 -3.63 4.68 12.42
CA CYS A 56 -4.94 4.68 13.05
C CYS A 56 -4.86 4.66 14.58
N GLY A 57 -3.93 3.87 15.14
CA GLY A 57 -3.70 3.84 16.59
C GLY A 57 -3.24 5.19 17.14
N ALA A 58 -2.35 5.88 16.43
CA ALA A 58 -1.92 7.23 16.79
C ALA A 58 -3.05 8.26 16.68
N LEU A 59 -3.94 8.14 15.68
CA LEU A 59 -5.14 8.99 15.58
C LEU A 59 -6.10 8.77 16.75
N ILE A 60 -6.37 7.52 17.10
CA ILE A 60 -7.26 7.18 18.22
C ILE A 60 -6.67 7.70 19.54
N GLN A 61 -5.36 7.56 19.75
CA GLN A 61 -4.66 8.11 20.92
C GLN A 61 -4.76 9.64 20.95
N ALA A 62 -4.45 10.32 19.86
CA ALA A 62 -4.52 11.78 19.79
C ALA A 62 -5.93 12.33 20.04
N VAL A 63 -6.97 11.65 19.55
CA VAL A 63 -8.36 12.04 19.81
C VAL A 63 -8.80 11.69 21.22
N GLY A 64 -8.41 10.53 21.74
CA GLY A 64 -8.79 10.07 23.08
C GLY A 64 -8.13 10.85 24.22
N GLU A 65 -6.91 11.35 24.01
CA GLU A 65 -6.17 12.19 24.96
C GLU A 65 -6.58 13.67 24.88
N ARG A 66 -7.48 14.03 23.96
CA ARG A 66 -7.90 15.42 23.76
C ARG A 66 -8.83 15.90 24.86
N GLY A 67 -8.33 16.78 25.73
CA GLY A 67 -9.13 17.58 26.65
C GLY A 67 -9.90 18.70 25.95
N ASP A 68 -10.96 19.20 26.61
CA ASP A 68 -11.88 20.22 26.07
C ASP A 68 -11.18 21.58 25.82
N ASP A 69 -10.13 21.87 26.56
CA ASP A 69 -9.29 23.08 26.45
C ASP A 69 -8.19 22.95 25.38
N MET A 70 -7.99 21.76 24.83
CA MET A 70 -6.90 21.48 23.89
C MET A 70 -7.33 21.58 22.42
N THR A 71 -6.54 22.31 21.64
CA THR A 71 -6.70 22.37 20.18
C THR A 71 -6.36 21.04 19.53
N LEU A 72 -6.97 20.75 18.37
CA LEU A 72 -6.70 19.53 17.61
C LEU A 72 -5.20 19.38 17.26
N VAL A 73 -4.54 20.47 16.88
CA VAL A 73 -3.12 20.45 16.53
C VAL A 73 -2.25 20.10 17.73
N ALA A 74 -2.55 20.68 18.91
CA ALA A 74 -1.82 20.37 20.14
C ALA A 74 -1.99 18.90 20.55
N ALA A 75 -3.18 18.31 20.35
CA ALA A 75 -3.45 16.90 20.64
C ALA A 75 -2.68 15.94 19.72
N PHE A 76 -2.42 16.34 18.47
CA PHE A 76 -1.73 15.50 17.47
C PHE A 76 -0.21 15.66 17.51
N LEU A 77 0.30 16.77 18.03
CA LEU A 77 1.73 17.10 18.07
C LEU A 77 2.58 15.99 18.72
N PRO A 78 2.20 15.38 19.87
CA PRO A 78 2.96 14.29 20.49
C PRO A 78 2.99 13.01 19.64
N HIS A 79 2.00 12.83 18.76
CA HIS A 79 1.82 11.64 17.94
C HIS A 79 2.31 11.82 16.50
N LEU A 80 2.78 13.01 16.12
CA LEU A 80 3.24 13.33 14.76
C LEU A 80 4.27 12.33 14.23
N GLY A 81 5.23 11.92 15.07
CA GLY A 81 6.24 10.94 14.68
C GLY A 81 5.62 9.61 14.24
N LYS A 82 4.64 9.10 15.00
CA LYS A 82 3.90 7.87 14.66
C LYS A 82 3.06 8.08 13.41
N LEU A 83 2.33 9.19 13.31
CA LEU A 83 1.50 9.51 12.15
C LEU A 83 2.33 9.58 10.86
N CYS A 84 3.42 10.33 10.87
CA CYS A 84 4.34 10.43 9.73
C CYS A 84 4.96 9.07 9.38
N PHE A 85 5.40 8.31 10.38
CA PHE A 85 5.99 6.99 10.15
C PHE A 85 4.98 6.01 9.54
N GLY A 86 3.73 5.99 10.02
CA GLY A 86 2.67 5.17 9.45
C GLY A 86 2.40 5.50 7.97
N VAL A 87 2.35 6.79 7.62
CA VAL A 87 2.23 7.25 6.23
C VAL A 87 3.43 6.81 5.39
N ILE A 88 4.66 6.96 5.90
CA ILE A 88 5.88 6.54 5.20
C ILE A 88 5.86 5.05 4.90
N LEU A 89 5.41 4.21 5.82
CA LEU A 89 5.30 2.76 5.60
C LEU A 89 4.31 2.42 4.48
N VAL A 90 3.11 3.04 4.49
CA VAL A 90 2.09 2.80 3.46
C VAL A 90 2.57 3.29 2.10
N VAL A 91 3.08 4.52 2.02
CA VAL A 91 3.59 5.10 0.77
C VAL A 91 4.81 4.34 0.28
N GLY A 92 5.72 3.94 1.16
CA GLY A 92 6.89 3.12 0.85
C GLY A 92 6.50 1.78 0.25
N SER A 93 5.46 1.13 0.79
CA SER A 93 4.91 -0.10 0.23
C SER A 93 4.33 0.11 -1.18
N TRP A 94 3.60 1.20 -1.41
CA TRP A 94 3.14 1.57 -2.75
C TRP A 94 4.29 1.82 -3.74
N LEU A 95 5.29 2.60 -3.34
CA LEU A 95 6.46 2.88 -4.17
C LEU A 95 7.24 1.60 -4.50
N SER A 96 7.31 0.66 -3.56
CA SER A 96 7.86 -0.67 -3.80
C SER A 96 7.09 -1.43 -4.88
N GLY A 97 5.76 -1.45 -4.80
CA GLY A 97 4.90 -2.11 -5.80
C GLY A 97 4.99 -1.45 -7.19
N ILE A 98 5.01 -0.12 -7.25
CA ILE A 98 5.16 0.64 -8.51
C ILE A 98 6.53 0.35 -9.15
N SER A 99 7.59 0.32 -8.34
CA SER A 99 8.95 0.05 -8.85
C SER A 99 9.06 -1.37 -9.39
N TYR A 100 8.42 -2.34 -8.73
CA TYR A 100 8.32 -3.71 -9.22
C TYR A 100 7.55 -3.78 -10.55
N ALA A 101 6.39 -3.12 -10.65
CA ALA A 101 5.61 -3.04 -11.88
C ALA A 101 6.42 -2.47 -13.05
N LYS A 102 7.13 -1.36 -12.83
CA LYS A 102 8.02 -0.74 -13.83
C LYS A 102 9.11 -1.72 -14.31
N GLY A 103 9.63 -2.56 -13.41
CA GLY A 103 10.60 -3.60 -13.75
C GLY A 103 10.00 -4.73 -14.61
N LEU A 104 8.72 -5.04 -14.45
CA LEU A 104 8.02 -6.04 -15.27
C LEU A 104 7.73 -5.53 -16.68
N PHE A 105 7.35 -4.26 -16.85
CA PHE A 105 7.03 -3.68 -18.17
C PHE A 105 8.25 -3.28 -19.00
N ARG A 106 9.45 -3.29 -18.40
CA ARG A 106 10.72 -3.01 -19.09
C ARG A 106 11.40 -4.28 -19.62
N LYS A 107 10.91 -5.45 -19.25
CA LYS A 107 11.37 -6.75 -19.74
C LYS A 107 10.46 -7.22 -20.86
#